data_AF-A0A842WH48-F1
#
_entry.id   AF-A0A842WH48-F1
#
_cell.length_a   1.000
_cell.length_b   1.000
_cell.length_c   1.000
_cell.angle_alpha   90.00
_cell.angle_beta   90.00
_cell.angle_gamma   90.00
#
_symmetry.space_group_name_H-M   'P 1'
#
loop_
_entity.id
_entity.type
_entity.pdbx_description
1 polymer ?
#
loop_
_entity_poly.entity_id
_entity_poly.type
_entity_poly.pdbx_seq_one_letter_code
_entity_poly.pdbx_strand_id
1 'polypeptide(L)' 'MDKVVKEGYFRNRTEAVNEALRLLVRRYHMMQLGQRMDKVGEAGKGKASVTESLFAAREDDD' A
#
# COMPACT_ATOMS: atom_id res chain seq x y z
N MET A 1 -9.96 8.19 -24.35
CA MET A 1 -9.52 9.58 -24.13
C MET A 1 -10.52 10.59 -24.67
N ASP A 2 -11.03 10.45 -25.89
CA ASP A 2 -11.99 11.44 -26.42
C ASP A 2 -13.30 11.53 -25.67
N LYS A 3 -13.81 10.39 -25.20
CA LYS A 3 -15.04 10.34 -24.42
C LYS A 3 -14.94 11.20 -23.14
N VAL A 4 -13.86 11.05 -22.37
CA VAL A 4 -13.67 11.79 -21.11
C VAL A 4 -13.40 13.28 -21.32
N VAL A 5 -12.84 13.67 -22.47
CA VAL A 5 -12.70 15.09 -22.85
C VAL A 5 -14.06 15.65 -23.31
N LYS A 6 -14.81 14.91 -24.14
CA LYS A 6 -16.15 15.30 -24.60
C LYS A 6 -17.16 15.42 -23.46
N GLU A 7 -17.03 14.60 -22.44
CA GLU A 7 -17.86 14.63 -21.23
C GLU A 7 -17.44 15.73 -20.25
N GLY A 8 -16.39 16.50 -20.56
CA GLY A 8 -15.97 17.65 -19.77
C GLY A 8 -15.14 17.33 -18.53
N TYR A 9 -14.76 16.06 -18.31
CA TYR A 9 -13.88 15.68 -17.20
C TYR A 9 -12.46 16.25 -17.33
N PHE A 10 -12.01 16.52 -18.55
CA PHE A 10 -10.71 17.13 -18.84
C PHE A 10 -10.83 18.15 -19.98
N ARG A 11 -10.05 19.23 -19.92
CA ARG A 11 -10.08 20.34 -20.88
C ARG A 11 -9.51 19.93 -22.25
N ASN A 12 -8.57 18.98 -22.26
CA ASN A 12 -7.98 18.45 -23.48
C ASN A 12 -7.35 17.06 -23.26
N ARG A 13 -6.94 16.42 -24.35
CA ARG A 13 -6.29 15.09 -24.32
C ARG A 13 -5.01 15.08 -23.49
N THR A 14 -4.20 16.13 -23.57
CA THR A 14 -2.92 16.22 -22.84
C THR A 14 -3.16 16.19 -21.33
N GLU A 15 -4.14 16.94 -20.84
CA GLU A 15 -4.54 16.94 -19.43
C GLU A 15 -5.03 15.56 -18.99
N ALA A 16 -5.92 14.93 -19.79
CA ALA A 16 -6.43 13.59 -19.51
C ALA A 16 -5.31 12.54 -19.40
N VAL A 17 -4.31 12.60 -20.30
CA VAL A 17 -3.17 11.68 -20.29
C VAL A 17 -2.25 11.94 -19.11
N ASN A 18 -1.94 13.20 -18.81
CA ASN A 18 -1.11 13.55 -17.65
C ASN A 18 -1.75 13.05 -16.36
N GLU A 19 -3.06 13.21 -16.21
CA GLU A 19 -3.76 12.74 -15.01
C GLU A 19 -3.83 11.22 -14.95
N ALA A 20 -4.02 10.54 -16.09
CA ALA A 20 -3.96 9.08 -16.15
C ALA A 20 -2.59 8.54 -15.72
N LEU A 21 -1.49 9.17 -16.16
CA LEU A 21 -0.14 8.80 -15.75
C LEU A 21 0.08 9.02 -14.25
N ARG A 22 -0.38 10.15 -13.70
CA ARG A 22 -0.30 10.44 -12.27
C ARG A 22 -1.05 9.39 -11.44
N LEU A 23 -2.27 9.03 -11.85
CA LEU A 23 -3.08 8.01 -11.18
C LEU A 23 -2.44 6.62 -11.28
N LEU A 24 -1.83 6.28 -12.42
CA LEU A 24 -1.14 5.01 -12.61
C LEU A 24 0.04 4.87 -11.65
N VAL A 25 0.90 5.89 -11.55
CA VAL A 25 2.03 5.91 -10.61
C VAL A 25 1.54 5.80 -9.17
N ARG A 26 0.50 6.55 -8.81
CA ARG A 26 -0.09 6.47 -7.46
C ARG A 26 -0.60 5.08 -7.13
N ARG A 27 -1.30 4.43 -8.08
CA ARG A 27 -1.79 3.06 -7.92
C ARG A 27 -0.64 2.07 -7.73
N TYR A 28 0.43 2.21 -8.52
CA TYR A 28 1.62 1.37 -8.37
C TYR A 28 2.22 1.47 -6.97
N HIS A 29 2.40 2.68 -6.44
CA HIS A 29 2.91 2.87 -5.08
C HIS A 29 1.99 2.26 -4.01
N MET A 30 0.67 2.41 -4.15
CA MET A 30 -0.29 1.78 -3.22
C MET A 30 -0.20 0.26 -3.25
N MET A 31 -0.05 -0.35 -4.43
CA MET A 31 0.12 -1.79 -4.56
C MET A 31 1.42 -2.26 -3.90
N GLN A 32 2.52 -1.54 -4.09
CA GLN A 32 3.78 -1.86 -3.41
C GLN A 32 3.67 -1.76 -1.90
N LEU A 33 2.96 -0.76 -1.38
CA LEU A 33 2.74 -0.61 0.05
C LEU A 33 1.93 -1.79 0.61
N GLY A 34 0.85 -2.19 -0.06
CA GLY A 34 0.07 -3.38 0.32
C GLY A 34 0.95 -4.63 0.39
N GLN A 35 1.75 -4.89 -0.64
CA GLN A 35 2.69 -6.02 -0.65
C GLN A 35 3.72 -5.98 0.50
N ARG A 36 4.17 -4.78 0.90
CA ARG A 36 5.07 -4.63 2.06
C ARG A 36 4.34 -4.92 3.36
N MET A 37 3.10 -4.45 3.51
CA MET A 37 2.28 -4.70 4.69
C MET A 37 1.95 -6.20 4.83
N ASP A 38 1.61 -6.87 3.73
CA ASP A 38 1.36 -8.31 3.72
C ASP A 38 2.62 -9.09 4.14
N LYS A 39 3.79 -8.71 3.62
CA LYS A 39 5.07 -9.31 4.02
C LYS A 39 5.39 -9.09 5.50
N VAL A 40 5.10 -7.92 6.05
CA VAL A 40 5.27 -7.64 7.49
C VAL A 40 4.28 -8.46 8.32
N GLY A 41 3.03 -8.59 7.87
CA GLY A 41 2.03 -9.43 8.53
C GLY A 41 2.41 -10.90 8.54
N GLU A 42 2.88 -11.44 7.42
CA GLU A 42 3.39 -12.81 7.32
C GLU A 42 4.67 -13.03 8.15
N ALA A 43 5.60 -12.06 8.16
CA ALA A 43 6.78 -12.12 9.02
C ALA A 43 6.43 -12.03 10.52
N GLY A 44 5.35 -11.33 10.87
CA GLY A 44 4.83 -11.22 12.22
C GLY A 44 4.11 -12.47 12.71
N LYS A 45 3.50 -13.27 11.81
CA LYS A 45 2.86 -14.56 12.17
C LYS A 45 3.87 -15.64 12.59
N GLY A 46 5.12 -15.56 12.13
CA GLY A 46 6.18 -16.54 12.43
C GLY A 46 7.05 -16.20 13.65
N LYS A 47 6.99 -14.97 14.16
CA LYS A 47 7.63 -14.59 15.42
C LYS A 47 6.56 -14.63 16.49
N ALA A 48 6.71 -15.53 17.48
CA ALA A 48 6.05 -15.40 18.76
C ALA A 48 6.02 -13.91 19.12
N SER A 49 4.83 -13.39 19.42
CA SER A 49 4.61 -11.95 19.56
C SER A 49 5.72 -11.37 20.43
N VAL A 50 6.24 -10.19 20.12
CA VAL A 50 7.19 -9.50 21.03
C VAL A 50 6.65 -9.49 22.47
N THR A 51 5.32 -9.48 22.60
CA THR A 51 4.57 -9.70 23.82
C THR A 51 4.80 -11.08 24.48
N GLU A 52 4.73 -12.18 23.75
CA GLU A 52 5.05 -13.54 24.25
C GLU A 52 6.50 -13.67 24.69
N SER A 53 7.45 -13.11 23.93
CA SER A 53 8.87 -13.10 24.33
C SER A 53 9.11 -12.27 25.59
N LEU A 54 8.34 -11.20 25.79
CA LEU A 54 8.40 -10.38 27.00
C LEU A 54 7.78 -11.09 28.22
N PHE A 55 6.74 -11.91 28.01
CA PHE A 55 6.13 -12.71 29.08
C PHE A 55 7.03 -13.89 29.49
N ALA A 56 7.63 -14.59 28.52
CA ALA A 56 8.56 -15.69 28.80
C ALA A 56 9.82 -15.21 29.56
N ALA A 57 10.39 -14.06 29.17
CA ALA A 57 11.53 -13.47 29.86
C ALA A 57 11.22 -13.02 31.30
N ARG A 58 9.95 -12.87 31.65
CA ARG A 58 9.51 -12.47 33.00
C ARG A 58 9.22 -13.67 33.91
N GLU A 59 8.88 -14.83 33.34
CA GLU A 59 8.71 -16.08 34.11
C GLU A 59 10.06 -16.73 34.48
N ASP A 60 11.14 -16.45 33.74
CA ASP A 60 12.48 -16.95 34.06
C ASP A 60 13.19 -16.15 35.18
N ASP A 61 12.64 -15.01 35.60
CA ASP A 61 13.22 -14.09 36.62
C ASP A 61 12.58 -14.24 38.03
N ASP A 62 11.57 -15.12 38.20
CA ASP A 62 10.95 -15.49 39.49
C ASP A 62 11.33 -16.94 39.91
#